data_AF-A0A850P7P1-F1
#
_entry.id   AF-A0A850P7P1-F1
#
_cell.length_a   1.000
_cell.length_b   1.000
_cell.length_c   1.000
_cell.angle_alpha   90.00
_cell.angle_beta   90.00
_cell.angle_gamma   90.00
#
_symmetry.space_group_name_H-M   'P 1'
#
loop_
_entity.id
_entity.type
_entity.pdbx_description
1 polymer ?
#
loop_
_entity_poly.entity_id
_entity_poly.type
_entity_poly.pdbx_seq_one_letter_code
_entity_poly.pdbx_strand_id
1 'polypeptide(L)' 'MVAWLVPKPEGLYCVPGDVYIDPLVPVPRAIITHGHADHARPNHDAVLATRETLAIMALRMGEDRAGRARQPLA' A
#
# COMPACT_ATOMS: atom_id res chain seq x y z
N MET A 1 -7.33 -12.97 23.28
CA MET A 1 -6.36 -13.00 22.16
C MET A 1 -6.57 -11.75 21.33
N VAL A 2 -5.55 -10.94 21.08
CA VAL A 2 -5.66 -9.78 20.17
C VAL A 2 -5.44 -10.29 18.75
N ALA A 3 -6.41 -10.10 17.86
CA ALA A 3 -6.22 -10.39 16.45
C ALA A 3 -5.29 -9.33 15.84
N TRP A 4 -4.13 -9.74 15.35
CA TRP A 4 -3.16 -8.82 14.72
C TRP A 4 -3.59 -8.39 13.32
N LEU A 5 -4.30 -9.26 12.61
CA LEU A 5 -4.82 -9.02 11.29
C LEU A 5 -6.34 -9.00 11.35
N VAL A 6 -6.94 -7.92 10.84
CA VAL A 6 -8.38 -7.68 10.86
C VAL A 6 -8.85 -7.38 9.44
N PRO A 7 -9.77 -8.16 8.87
CA PRO A 7 -10.41 -7.80 7.62
C PRO A 7 -11.22 -6.52 7.81
N LYS A 8 -11.02 -5.55 6.92
CA LYS A 8 -11.80 -4.32 6.84
C LYS A 8 -12.31 -4.10 5.42
N PRO A 9 -13.31 -3.22 5.20
CA PRO A 9 -13.78 -2.90 3.85
C PRO A 9 -12.66 -2.41 2.91
N GLU A 10 -11.64 -1.75 3.46
CA GLU A 10 -10.50 -1.23 2.69
C GLU A 10 -9.46 -2.31 2.34
N GLY A 11 -9.41 -3.43 3.07
CA GLY A 11 -8.42 -4.49 2.89
C GLY A 11 -8.00 -5.16 4.21
N LEU A 12 -6.86 -5.84 4.20
CA LEU A 12 -6.31 -6.50 5.38
C LEU A 12 -5.56 -5.50 6.27
N TYR A 13 -6.09 -5.22 7.46
CA TYR A 13 -5.50 -4.27 8.40
C TYR A 13 -4.60 -4.97 9.44
N CYS A 14 -3.37 -4.50 9.59
CA CYS A 14 -2.42 -4.97 10.60
C CYS A 14 -2.38 -4.01 11.79
N VAL A 15 -2.91 -4.45 12.93
CA VAL A 15 -3.09 -3.62 14.14
C VAL A 15 -1.77 -3.11 14.70
N PRO A 16 -0.73 -3.95 14.91
CA PRO A 16 0.53 -3.45 15.50
C PRO A 16 1.29 -2.46 14.61
N GLY A 17 1.12 -2.57 13.29
CA GLY A 17 1.81 -1.70 12.33
C GLY A 17 1.02 -0.44 11.94
N ASP A 18 -0.26 -0.38 12.30
CA ASP A 18 -1.23 0.61 11.82
C ASP A 18 -1.13 0.82 10.30
N VAL A 19 -1.25 -0.28 9.55
CA VAL A 19 -1.08 -0.33 8.09
C VAL A 19 -2.13 -1.24 7.47
N TYR A 20 -2.49 -0.97 6.22
CA TYR A 20 -3.23 -1.89 5.37
C TYR A 20 -2.27 -2.61 4.43
N ILE A 21 -2.48 -3.90 4.22
CA ILE A 21 -1.74 -4.73 3.26
C ILE A 21 -2.61 -4.87 2.02
N ASP A 22 -2.07 -4.47 0.86
CA ASP A 22 -2.74 -4.49 -0.44
C ASP A 22 -4.20 -3.97 -0.41
N PRO A 23 -4.43 -2.75 0.10
CA PRO A 23 -5.76 -2.18 0.20
C PRO A 23 -6.42 -1.96 -1.17
N LEU A 24 -7.73 -2.17 -1.23
CA LEU A 24 -8.56 -2.02 -2.43
C LEU A 24 -8.91 -0.56 -2.75
N VAL A 25 -8.78 0.33 -1.75
CA VAL A 25 -9.09 1.76 -1.83
C VAL A 25 -7.97 2.60 -1.19
N PRO A 26 -7.87 3.91 -1.50
CA PRO A 26 -6.91 4.79 -0.84
C PRO A 26 -7.02 4.74 0.69
N VAL A 27 -5.88 4.73 1.37
CA VAL A 27 -5.76 4.63 2.84
C VAL A 27 -4.56 5.45 3.31
N PRO A 28 -4.47 5.78 4.61
CA PRO A 28 -3.33 6.53 5.15
C PRO A 28 -1.98 5.82 4.99
N ARG A 29 -1.93 4.50 5.20
CA ARG A 29 -0.67 3.73 5.19
C ARG A 29 -0.89 2.39 4.51
N ALA A 30 -0.29 2.20 3.35
CA ALA A 30 -0.38 0.99 2.55
C ALA A 30 0.98 0.28 2.48
N ILE A 31 0.98 -1.02 2.73
CA ILE A 31 2.03 -1.94 2.27
C ILE A 31 1.54 -2.52 0.95
N ILE A 32 2.34 -2.36 -0.11
CA ILE A 32 2.05 -2.96 -1.42
C ILE A 32 3.05 -4.08 -1.65
N THR A 33 2.54 -5.31 -1.76
CA THR A 33 3.37 -6.51 -1.87
C THR A 33 4.04 -6.62 -3.24
N HIS A 34 3.34 -6.26 -4.32
CA HIS A 34 3.86 -6.25 -5.68
C HIS A 34 3.03 -5.39 -6.63
N GLY A 35 3.59 -5.06 -7.80
CA GLY A 35 3.05 -4.08 -8.75
C GLY A 35 1.88 -4.53 -9.64
N HIS A 36 1.16 -5.61 -9.30
CA HIS A 36 -0.06 -5.99 -10.03
C HIS A 36 -1.25 -5.10 -9.67
N ALA A 37 -2.19 -4.93 -10.60
CA ALA A 37 -3.26 -3.93 -10.47
C ALA A 37 -4.36 -4.31 -9.46
N ASP A 38 -4.44 -5.58 -9.08
CA ASP A 38 -5.30 -6.09 -8.01
C ASP A 38 -4.77 -5.73 -6.61
N HIS A 39 -3.46 -5.51 -6.46
CA HIS A 39 -2.82 -5.11 -5.20
C HIS A 39 -2.44 -3.62 -5.18
N ALA A 40 -1.72 -3.16 -6.20
CA ALA A 40 -1.20 -1.80 -6.29
C ALA A 40 -2.31 -0.83 -6.75
N ARG A 41 -2.83 -0.04 -5.81
CA ARG A 41 -3.82 1.02 -6.06
C ARG A 41 -3.19 2.42 -5.92
N PRO A 42 -3.69 3.42 -6.66
CA PRO A 42 -3.15 4.77 -6.59
C PRO A 42 -3.68 5.54 -5.37
N ASN A 43 -3.05 6.68 -5.09
CA ASN A 43 -3.54 7.75 -4.21
C ASN A 43 -3.55 7.45 -2.70
N HIS A 44 -2.80 6.46 -2.21
CA HIS A 44 -2.55 6.32 -0.76
C HIS A 44 -1.70 7.48 -0.22
N ASP A 45 -1.81 7.80 1.07
CA ASP A 45 -0.99 8.87 1.66
C ASP A 45 0.47 8.43 1.83
N ALA A 46 0.71 7.24 2.37
CA ALA A 46 2.04 6.63 2.46
C ALA A 46 2.04 5.20 1.91
N VAL A 47 3.04 4.87 1.09
CA VAL A 47 3.23 3.54 0.49
C VAL A 47 4.59 2.99 0.86
N LEU A 48 4.61 1.86 1.56
CA LEU A 48 5.80 1.05 1.83
C LEU A 48 5.84 -0.13 0.84
N ALA A 49 6.90 -0.21 0.04
CA ALA A 49 7.11 -1.30 -0.91
C ALA A 49 8.59 -1.37 -1.34
N THR A 50 8.96 -2.37 -2.15
CA THR A 50 10.28 -2.39 -2.80
C THR A 50 10.43 -1.23 -3.79
N ARG A 51 11.68 -0.86 -4.13
CA ARG A 51 11.95 0.21 -5.10
C ARG A 51 11.36 -0.11 -6.46
N GLU A 52 11.41 -1.37 -6.87
CA GLU A 52 10.87 -1.89 -8.13
C GLU A 52 9.35 -1.78 -8.15
N THR A 53 8.68 -2.12 -7.04
CA THR A 53 7.23 -1.98 -6.92
C THR A 53 6.81 -0.52 -7.01
N LEU A 54 7.49 0.39 -6.31
CA LEU A 54 7.23 1.83 -6.39
C LEU A 54 7.46 2.38 -7.80
N ALA A 55 8.49 1.90 -8.52
CA ALA A 55 8.75 2.29 -9.91
C ALA A 55 7.64 1.80 -10.86
N ILE A 56 7.18 0.56 -10.71
CA ILE A 56 6.04 0.02 -11.48
C ILE A 56 4.77 0.85 -11.20
N MET A 57 4.50 1.16 -9.93
CA MET A 57 3.35 1.99 -9.56
C MET A 57 3.42 3.37 -10.20
N ALA A 58 4.57 4.06 -10.11
CA ALA A 58 4.75 5.39 -10.70
C ALA A 58 4.54 5.38 -12.23
N LEU A 59 5.08 4.37 -12.91
CA LEU A 59 4.93 4.22 -14.37
C LEU A 59 3.46 4.01 -14.77
N ARG A 60 2.71 3.19 -14.02
CA ARG A 60 1.34 2.79 -14.38
C ARG A 60 0.28 3.79 -13.94
N MET A 61 0.47 4.45 -12.79
CA MET A 61 -0.55 5.28 -12.15
C MET A 61 -0.41 6.76 -12.50
N GLY A 62 0.75 7.17 -12.99
CA GLY A 62 1.10 8.56 -13.23
C GLY A 62 1.88 9.18 -12.07
N GLU A 63 2.46 10.35 -12.33
CA GLU A 63 3.22 11.12 -11.36
C GLU A 63 2.41 11.38 -10.08
N ASP A 64 3.07 11.28 -8.93
CA ASP A 64 2.50 11.49 -7.59
C ASP A 64 1.30 10.62 -7.18
N ARG A 65 1.03 9.55 -7.94
CA ARG A 65 -0.09 8.63 -7.64
C ARG A 65 0.34 7.30 -7.04
N ALA A 66 1.65 7.01 -6.97
CA ALA A 66 2.22 5.82 -6.32
C ALA A 66 2.35 5.94 -4.79
N GLY A 67 1.56 6.81 -4.17
CA GLY A 67 1.72 7.24 -2.78
C GLY A 67 2.24 8.67 -2.68
N ARG A 68 1.60 9.51 -1.86
CA ARG A 68 2.06 10.89 -1.60
C ARG A 68 3.44 10.87 -0.92
N ALA A 69 3.65 9.94 0.01
CA ALA A 69 4.94 9.61 0.59
C ALA A 69 5.34 8.17 0.19
N ARG A 70 6.45 8.03 -0.54
CA ARG A 70 6.98 6.73 -0.98
C ARG A 70 8.08 6.29 -0.01
N GLN A 71 7.90 5.13 0.62
CA GLN A 71 8.81 4.55 1.61
C GLN A 71 9.43 3.29 0.98
N PRO A 72 10.60 3.38 0.34
CA PRO A 72 11.26 2.20 -0.21
C PRO A 72 11.77 1.31 0.94
N LEU A 73 11.51 0.01 0.87
CA LEU A 73 12.21 -0.97 1.70
C LEU A 73 13.72 -0.92 1.40
N ALA A 74 14.53 -1.07 2.45
CA ALA A 74 15.99 -1.04 2.38
C ALA A 74 16.53 -2.17 1.49
#